data_AF-A0A3N0WU29-F1
#
_entry.id   AF-A0A3N0WU29-F1
#
_cell.length_a   1.000
_cell.length_b   1.000
_cell.length_c   1.000
_cell.angle_alpha   90.00
_cell.angle_beta   90.00
_cell.angle_gamma   90.00
#
_symmetry.space_group_name_H-M   'P 1'
#
loop_
_entity.id
_entity.type
_entity.pdbx_description
1 polymer ?
#
loop_
_entity_poly.entity_id
_entity_poly.type
_entity_poly.pdbx_seq_one_letter_code
_entity_poly.pdbx_strand_id
1 'polypeptide(L)'
;MKKILLLSAVISFQTAFSQVSMTGNKLEKDGQTYKMSKYKDVFSNPEAVSHFKKARTNSTVGEIFAYAGGFAIGAGIIPALSGKKQEVRNGVVYENQPSRGWTVVGIGAGLVGIGIPFAIAANKNAQKALELENGGTATAFQPYFRLESAGNGMALSYNF
;
A
#
# COMPACT_ATOMS: atom_id res chain seq x y z
N MET A 1 -50.84 7.21 4.60
CA MET A 1 -50.24 7.99 3.49
C MET A 1 -48.93 8.68 3.87
N LYS A 2 -48.88 9.49 4.95
CA LYS A 2 -47.63 10.17 5.39
C LYS A 2 -46.44 9.24 5.71
N LYS A 3 -46.71 8.03 6.23
CA LYS A 3 -45.68 7.03 6.56
C LYS A 3 -45.02 6.40 5.31
N ILE A 4 -45.75 6.33 4.19
CA ILE A 4 -45.24 5.77 2.93
C ILE A 4 -44.34 6.79 2.22
N LEU A 5 -44.69 8.08 2.29
CA LEU A 5 -43.86 9.20 1.80
C LEU A 5 -42.51 9.31 2.54
N LEU A 6 -42.51 9.03 3.85
CA LEU A 6 -41.29 8.99 4.67
C LEU A 6 -40.40 7.80 4.29
N LEU A 7 -40.99 6.64 3.96
CA LEU A 7 -40.24 5.46 3.53
C LEU A 7 -39.60 5.66 2.15
N SER A 8 -40.30 6.33 1.21
CA SER A 8 -39.72 6.67 -0.11
C SER A 8 -38.58 7.69 -0.02
N ALA A 9 -38.64 8.63 0.92
CA ALA A 9 -37.57 9.63 1.11
C ALA A 9 -36.27 9.02 1.66
N VAL A 10 -36.36 7.95 2.44
CA VAL A 10 -35.19 7.22 2.96
C VAL A 10 -34.50 6.38 1.88
N ILE A 11 -35.26 5.86 0.91
CA ILE A 11 -34.72 5.05 -0.20
C ILE A 11 -33.98 5.92 -1.23
N SER A 12 -34.37 7.19 -1.41
CA SER A 12 -33.72 8.13 -2.32
C SER A 12 -32.34 8.63 -1.88
N PHE A 13 -31.90 8.36 -0.64
CA PHE A 13 -30.59 8.80 -0.12
C PHE A 13 -29.43 7.83 -0.41
N GLN A 14 -29.69 6.69 -1.05
CA GLN A 14 -28.68 5.66 -1.32
C GLN A 14 -27.90 5.86 -2.63
N THR A 15 -28.04 6.98 -3.33
CA THR A 15 -27.08 7.36 -4.37
C THR A 15 -25.80 7.88 -3.73
N ALA A 16 -25.19 7.07 -2.86
CA ALA A 16 -23.82 7.25 -2.46
C ALA A 16 -22.99 7.02 -3.70
N PHE A 17 -22.37 8.08 -4.22
CA PHE A 17 -21.32 7.97 -5.23
C PHE A 17 -20.36 6.88 -4.77
N SER A 18 -20.25 5.79 -5.54
CA SER A 18 -19.33 4.71 -5.26
C SER A 18 -17.89 5.25 -5.35
N GLN A 19 -17.36 5.73 -4.24
CA GLN A 19 -15.97 6.19 -4.18
C GLN A 19 -15.04 4.98 -4.16
N VAL A 20 -13.96 5.09 -4.92
CA VAL A 20 -12.85 4.15 -4.84
C VAL A 20 -11.93 4.61 -3.71
N SER A 21 -11.70 3.74 -2.73
CA SER A 21 -10.73 3.96 -1.65
C SER A 21 -9.64 2.90 -1.68
N MET A 22 -8.58 3.13 -0.90
CA MET A 22 -7.43 2.24 -0.83
C MET A 22 -7.11 1.93 0.63
N THR A 23 -7.29 0.66 1.01
CA THR A 23 -7.04 0.17 2.37
C THR A 23 -5.86 -0.80 2.33
N GLY A 24 -4.68 -0.29 2.70
CA GLY A 24 -3.42 -1.03 2.60
C GLY A 24 -3.13 -1.49 1.16
N ASN A 25 -3.04 -2.81 0.95
CA ASN A 25 -2.76 -3.41 -0.36
C ASN A 25 -4.01 -3.79 -1.15
N LYS A 26 -5.15 -3.17 -0.88
CA LYS A 26 -6.43 -3.46 -1.53
C LYS A 26 -7.14 -2.17 -1.94
N LEU A 27 -7.95 -2.28 -2.99
CA LEU A 27 -8.89 -1.25 -3.44
C LEU A 27 -10.28 -1.61 -2.94
N GLU A 28 -11.07 -0.63 -2.58
CA GLU A 28 -12.47 -0.83 -2.19
C GLU A 28 -13.37 0.03 -3.07
N LYS A 29 -14.44 -0.58 -3.55
CA LYS A 29 -15.48 0.07 -4.36
C LYS A 29 -16.80 -0.64 -4.08
N ASP A 30 -17.88 0.09 -3.83
CA ASP A 30 -19.21 -0.47 -3.54
C ASP A 30 -19.22 -1.51 -2.40
N GLY A 31 -18.39 -1.34 -1.37
CA GLY A 31 -18.28 -2.29 -0.26
C GLY A 31 -17.68 -3.66 -0.64
N GLN A 32 -17.11 -3.76 -1.85
CA GLN A 32 -16.34 -4.91 -2.32
C GLN A 32 -14.85 -4.56 -2.35
N THR A 33 -14.03 -5.53 -1.93
CA THR A 33 -12.58 -5.37 -1.87
C THR A 33 -11.90 -6.08 -3.04
N TYR A 34 -11.05 -5.37 -3.75
CA TYR A 34 -10.32 -5.81 -4.93
C TYR A 34 -8.81 -5.80 -4.67
N LYS A 35 -8.10 -6.75 -5.27
CA LYS A 35 -6.62 -6.73 -5.28
C LYS A 35 -6.15 -5.55 -6.15
N MET A 36 -5.02 -4.92 -5.80
CA MET A 36 -4.39 -3.88 -6.65
C MET A 36 -4.12 -4.34 -8.09
N SER A 37 -4.01 -5.66 -8.34
CA SER A 37 -3.87 -6.21 -9.68
C SER A 37 -5.12 -6.06 -10.56
N LYS A 38 -6.29 -5.95 -9.93
CA LYS A 38 -7.61 -5.82 -10.56
C LYS A 38 -8.05 -4.37 -10.70
N TYR A 39 -7.12 -3.42 -10.55
CA TYR A 39 -7.40 -1.98 -10.64
C TYR A 39 -8.15 -1.56 -11.92
N LYS A 40 -7.93 -2.23 -13.05
CA LYS A 40 -8.66 -1.95 -14.30
C LYS A 40 -10.17 -2.21 -14.21
N ASP A 41 -10.58 -3.11 -13.32
CA ASP A 41 -11.98 -3.46 -13.11
C ASP A 41 -12.64 -2.52 -12.07
N VAL A 42 -11.80 -1.78 -11.32
CA VAL A 42 -12.22 -0.85 -10.26
C VAL A 42 -12.30 0.59 -10.79
N PHE A 43 -11.28 1.02 -11.53
CA PHE A 43 -11.21 2.35 -12.12
C PHE A 43 -11.98 2.41 -13.44
N SER A 44 -12.93 3.32 -13.50
CA SER A 44 -13.77 3.61 -14.67
C SER A 44 -13.12 4.69 -15.54
N ASN A 45 -12.34 5.60 -14.94
CA ASN A 45 -11.63 6.66 -15.64
C ASN A 45 -10.30 6.14 -16.26
N PRO A 46 -10.12 6.26 -17.60
CA PRO A 46 -8.89 5.80 -18.27
C PRO A 46 -7.62 6.54 -17.81
N GLU A 47 -7.73 7.80 -17.40
CA GLU A 47 -6.60 8.56 -16.85
C GLU A 47 -6.20 8.05 -15.45
N ALA A 48 -7.20 7.70 -14.62
CA ALA A 48 -6.97 7.07 -13.32
C ALA A 48 -6.25 5.72 -13.47
N VAL A 49 -6.68 4.90 -14.44
CA VAL A 49 -6.00 3.62 -14.78
C VAL A 49 -4.53 3.84 -15.15
N SER A 50 -4.23 4.88 -15.95
CA SER A 50 -2.86 5.21 -16.36
C SER A 50 -2.00 5.65 -15.17
N HIS A 51 -2.51 6.53 -14.32
CA HIS A 51 -1.82 6.97 -13.10
C HIS A 51 -1.61 5.82 -12.12
N PHE A 52 -2.61 4.97 -11.90
CA PHE A 52 -2.47 3.81 -11.01
C PHE A 52 -1.47 2.78 -11.54
N LYS A 53 -1.39 2.59 -12.86
CA LYS A 53 -0.36 1.75 -13.49
C LYS A 53 1.06 2.29 -13.20
N LYS A 54 1.26 3.61 -13.32
CA LYS A 54 2.54 4.26 -12.98
C LYS A 54 2.85 4.10 -11.49
N ALA A 55 1.84 4.26 -10.63
CA ALA A 55 1.98 4.05 -9.19
C ALA A 55 2.53 2.66 -8.87
N ARG A 56 1.94 1.61 -9.45
CA ARG A 56 2.41 0.22 -9.26
C ARG A 56 3.82 0.00 -9.78
N THR A 57 4.14 0.54 -10.96
CA THR A 57 5.48 0.42 -11.55
C THR A 57 6.54 1.05 -10.63
N ASN A 58 6.26 2.27 -10.15
CA ASN A 58 7.16 2.96 -9.23
C ASN A 58 7.25 2.25 -7.87
N SER A 59 6.16 1.66 -7.37
CA SER A 59 6.19 0.84 -6.15
C SER A 59 7.14 -0.35 -6.32
N THR A 60 7.02 -1.10 -7.41
CA THR A 60 7.89 -2.26 -7.67
C THR A 60 9.36 -1.86 -7.77
N VAL A 61 9.68 -0.76 -8.47
CA VAL A 61 11.06 -0.27 -8.54
C VAL A 61 11.56 0.15 -7.16
N GLY A 62 10.75 0.90 -6.40
CA GLY A 62 11.08 1.29 -5.03
C GLY A 62 11.30 0.10 -4.10
N GLU A 63 10.46 -0.94 -4.21
CA GLU A 63 10.58 -2.19 -3.46
C GLU A 63 11.88 -2.93 -3.79
N ILE A 64 12.29 -3.01 -5.07
CA ILE A 64 13.56 -3.65 -5.44
C ILE A 64 14.74 -2.95 -4.74
N PHE A 65 14.78 -1.62 -4.79
CA PHE A 65 15.83 -0.84 -4.14
C PHE A 65 15.77 -0.95 -2.61
N ALA A 66 14.57 -0.95 -2.03
CA ALA A 66 14.37 -1.12 -0.60
C ALA A 66 14.79 -2.52 -0.12
N TYR A 67 14.45 -3.58 -0.86
CA TYR A 67 14.85 -4.95 -0.53
C TYR A 67 16.34 -5.16 -0.70
N ALA A 68 16.93 -4.73 -1.82
CA ALA A 68 18.37 -4.84 -2.05
C ALA A 68 19.17 -4.03 -1.01
N GLY A 69 18.73 -2.78 -0.77
CA GLY A 69 19.36 -1.90 0.21
C GLY A 69 19.19 -2.38 1.65
N GLY A 70 17.99 -2.81 2.02
CA GLY A 70 17.70 -3.38 3.34
C GLY A 70 18.46 -4.68 3.59
N PHE A 71 18.59 -5.54 2.57
CA PHE A 71 19.43 -6.74 2.65
C PHE A 71 20.90 -6.39 2.87
N ALA A 72 21.46 -5.45 2.10
CA ALA A 72 22.83 -4.99 2.27
C ALA A 72 23.07 -4.38 3.67
N ILE A 73 22.14 -3.56 4.16
CA ILE A 73 22.19 -3.03 5.53
C ILE A 73 22.21 -4.18 6.55
N GLY A 74 21.26 -5.11 6.47
CA GLY A 74 21.17 -6.24 7.40
C GLY A 74 22.43 -7.12 7.37
N ALA A 75 22.90 -7.48 6.18
CA ALA A 75 24.10 -8.28 5.99
C ALA A 75 25.38 -7.55 6.45
N GLY A 76 25.43 -6.23 6.32
CA GLY A 76 26.58 -5.41 6.71
C GLY A 76 26.64 -5.08 8.21
N ILE A 77 25.49 -4.92 8.88
CA ILE A 77 25.41 -4.61 10.32
C ILE A 77 26.02 -5.74 11.17
N ILE A 78 25.74 -7.00 10.82
CA ILE A 78 26.23 -8.16 11.58
C ILE A 78 27.77 -8.14 11.73
N PRO A 79 28.57 -8.09 10.65
CA PRO A 79 30.02 -7.99 10.76
C PRO A 79 30.51 -6.63 11.28
N ALA A 80 29.78 -5.53 11.00
CA ALA A 80 30.14 -4.20 11.48
C ALA A 80 30.10 -4.10 13.02
N LEU A 81 29.11 -4.72 13.65
CA LEU A 81 28.95 -4.72 15.11
C LEU A 81 29.70 -5.85 15.82
N SER A 82 30.13 -6.90 15.08
CA SER A 82 30.83 -8.05 15.66
C SER A 82 32.27 -7.77 16.11
N GLY A 83 32.80 -6.56 15.84
CA GLY A 83 34.18 -6.19 16.18
C GLY A 83 35.23 -6.89 15.31
N LYS A 84 36.51 -6.59 15.55
CA LYS A 84 37.62 -7.31 14.90
C LYS A 84 37.71 -8.71 15.49
N LYS A 85 37.39 -9.71 14.68
CA LYS A 85 37.46 -11.14 15.04
C LYS A 85 38.24 -11.88 13.97
N GLN A 86 39.18 -12.70 14.39
CA GLN A 86 39.86 -13.63 13.49
C GLN A 86 39.23 -15.01 13.69
N GLU A 87 38.68 -15.57 12.62
CA GLU A 87 38.16 -16.93 12.59
C GLU A 87 39.08 -17.79 11.72
N VAL A 88 39.52 -18.93 12.25
CA VAL A 88 40.26 -19.92 11.45
C VAL A 88 39.28 -20.97 10.97
N ARG A 89 39.10 -21.06 9.65
CA ARG A 89 38.25 -22.09 9.01
C ARG A 89 39.11 -22.91 8.08
N ASN A 90 39.16 -24.23 8.29
CA ASN A 90 39.98 -25.17 7.50
C ASN A 90 41.46 -24.74 7.35
N GLY A 91 42.06 -24.18 8.40
CA GLY A 91 43.45 -23.72 8.40
C GLY A 91 43.69 -22.36 7.73
N VAL A 92 42.65 -21.70 7.20
CA VAL A 92 42.73 -20.34 6.63
C VAL A 92 42.21 -19.33 7.67
N VAL A 93 43.00 -18.27 7.91
CA VAL A 93 42.65 -17.17 8.82
C VAL A 93 41.76 -16.17 8.08
N TYR A 94 40.53 -15.98 8.56
CA TYR A 94 39.59 -14.98 8.10
C TYR A 94 39.51 -13.86 9.14
N GLU A 95 39.89 -12.64 8.75
CA GLU A 95 39.75 -11.47 9.63
C GLU A 95 38.49 -10.69 9.29
N ASN A 96 37.57 -10.60 10.26
CA ASN A 96 36.45 -9.69 10.18
C ASN A 96 36.94 -8.25 10.38
N GLN A 97 36.72 -7.42 9.36
CA GLN A 97 37.01 -5.99 9.41
C GLN A 97 35.70 -5.21 9.50
N PRO A 98 35.39 -4.59 10.64
CA PRO A 98 34.16 -3.82 10.83
C PRO A 98 33.94 -2.73 9.79
N SER A 99 35.01 -2.12 9.28
CA SER A 99 34.97 -1.10 8.22
C SER A 99 34.30 -1.62 6.95
N ARG A 100 34.56 -2.87 6.55
CA ARG A 100 33.92 -3.49 5.37
C ARG A 100 32.42 -3.68 5.59
N GLY A 101 32.01 -4.05 6.80
CA GLY A 101 30.61 -4.11 7.19
C GLY A 101 29.91 -2.76 7.05
N TRP A 102 30.52 -1.69 7.59
CA TRP A 102 30.00 -0.32 7.45
C TRP A 102 29.97 0.17 6.00
N THR A 103 30.92 -0.24 5.15
CA THR A 103 30.87 0.06 3.71
C THR A 103 29.64 -0.59 3.05
N VAL A 104 29.33 -1.85 3.36
CA VAL A 104 28.14 -2.54 2.83
C VAL A 104 26.85 -1.89 3.35
N VAL A 105 26.82 -1.48 4.62
CA VAL A 105 25.71 -0.70 5.19
C VAL A 105 25.54 0.62 4.44
N GLY A 106 26.64 1.34 4.16
CA GLY A 106 26.61 2.59 3.41
C GLY A 106 26.07 2.42 1.98
N ILE A 107 26.48 1.36 1.28
CA ILE A 107 25.91 1.00 -0.04
C ILE A 107 24.41 0.71 0.10
N GLY A 108 24.03 -0.08 1.10
CA GLY A 108 22.62 -0.41 1.32
C GLY A 108 21.76 0.82 1.62
N ALA A 109 22.26 1.75 2.44
CA ALA A 109 21.61 3.03 2.70
C ALA A 109 21.47 3.88 1.43
N GLY A 110 22.49 3.88 0.57
CA GLY A 110 22.44 4.53 -0.74
C GLY A 110 21.35 3.95 -1.64
N LEU A 111 21.24 2.62 -1.71
CA LEU A 111 20.19 1.94 -2.48
C LEU A 111 18.80 2.28 -1.97
N VAL A 112 18.58 2.23 -0.65
CA VAL A 112 17.30 2.67 -0.05
C VAL A 112 17.02 4.13 -0.41
N GLY A 113 18.02 5.00 -0.34
CA GLY A 113 17.92 6.41 -0.71
C GLY A 113 17.42 6.62 -2.14
N ILE A 114 17.91 5.81 -3.10
CA ILE A 114 17.42 5.82 -4.49
C ILE A 114 15.96 5.37 -4.59
N GLY A 115 15.52 4.43 -3.75
CA GLY A 115 14.14 3.95 -3.72
C GLY A 115 13.11 4.97 -3.21
N ILE A 116 13.51 5.90 -2.35
CA ILE A 116 12.62 6.93 -1.74
C ILE A 116 11.83 7.74 -2.78
N PRO A 117 12.44 8.37 -3.80
CA PRO A 117 11.68 9.13 -4.79
C PRO A 117 10.68 8.28 -5.57
N PHE A 118 10.98 6.99 -5.82
CA PHE A 118 10.03 6.07 -6.45
C PHE A 118 8.84 5.76 -5.54
N ALA A 119 9.08 5.55 -4.24
CA ALA A 119 7.99 5.35 -3.27
C ALA A 119 7.09 6.60 -3.16
N ILE A 120 7.67 7.80 -3.11
CA ILE A 120 6.92 9.06 -3.09
C ILE A 120 6.12 9.22 -4.38
N ALA A 121 6.73 8.96 -5.54
CA ALA A 121 6.07 9.04 -6.83
C ALA A 121 4.96 7.99 -6.96
N ALA A 122 5.14 6.79 -6.38
CA ALA A 122 4.12 5.76 -6.34
C ALA A 122 2.88 6.25 -5.58
N ASN A 123 3.08 6.77 -4.37
CA ASN A 123 1.99 7.27 -3.54
C ASN A 123 1.26 8.46 -4.21
N LYS A 124 2.00 9.43 -4.76
CA LYS A 124 1.41 10.57 -5.49
C LYS A 124 0.56 10.13 -6.68
N ASN A 125 1.02 9.15 -7.46
CA ASN A 125 0.26 8.65 -8.60
C ASN A 125 -0.96 7.82 -8.17
N ALA A 126 -0.88 7.08 -7.06
CA ALA A 126 -2.02 6.35 -6.51
C ALA A 126 -3.11 7.31 -6.02
N GLN A 127 -2.73 8.33 -5.23
CA GLN A 127 -3.66 9.38 -4.77
C GLN A 127 -4.31 10.11 -5.95
N LYS A 128 -3.52 10.52 -6.94
CA LYS A 128 -4.05 11.19 -8.13
C LYS A 128 -5.02 10.29 -8.92
N ALA A 129 -4.78 8.98 -8.96
CA ALA A 129 -5.73 8.05 -9.59
C ALA A 129 -7.06 7.98 -8.82
N LEU A 130 -7.02 7.96 -7.49
CA LEU A 130 -8.23 8.00 -6.66
C LEU A 130 -8.97 9.33 -6.82
N GLU A 131 -8.27 10.46 -6.83
CA GLU A 131 -8.86 11.79 -7.05
C GLU A 131 -9.55 11.87 -8.42
N LEU A 132 -8.90 11.39 -9.48
CA LEU A 132 -9.46 11.39 -10.84
C LEU A 132 -10.69 10.47 -10.99
N GLU A 133 -10.74 9.37 -10.24
CA GLU A 133 -11.89 8.47 -10.23
C GLU A 133 -13.05 9.04 -9.41
N ASN A 134 -12.75 9.68 -8.27
CA ASN A 134 -13.74 10.22 -7.34
C ASN A 134 -14.13 11.69 -7.65
N GLY A 135 -13.70 12.22 -8.80
CA GLY A 135 -14.07 13.57 -9.24
C GLY A 135 -13.49 14.71 -8.40
N GLY A 136 -12.32 14.51 -7.78
CA GLY A 136 -11.65 15.53 -6.96
C GLY A 136 -12.20 15.68 -5.55
N THR A 137 -13.24 14.93 -5.19
CA THR A 137 -13.71 14.82 -3.81
C THR A 137 -12.68 14.02 -3.03
N ALA A 138 -12.07 14.62 -1.99
CA ALA A 138 -11.28 13.87 -1.03
C ALA A 138 -12.10 12.65 -0.62
N THR A 139 -11.50 11.44 -0.66
CA THR A 139 -12.14 10.21 -0.20
C THR A 139 -12.58 10.44 1.24
N ALA A 140 -13.83 10.81 1.42
CA ALA A 140 -14.38 11.05 2.73
C ALA A 140 -14.49 9.69 3.38
N PHE A 141 -14.07 9.60 4.63
CA PHE A 141 -14.38 8.44 5.46
C PHE A 141 -15.89 8.22 5.41
N GLN A 142 -16.33 7.18 4.69
CA GLN A 142 -17.74 6.84 4.53
C GLN A 142 -18.03 5.59 5.36
N PRO A 143 -18.32 5.75 6.66
CA PRO A 143 -18.72 4.62 7.48
C PRO A 143 -20.05 4.12 6.92
N TYR A 144 -20.07 2.86 6.52
CA TYR A 144 -21.26 2.25 5.95
C TYR A 144 -21.81 1.17 6.88
N PHE A 145 -23.13 1.18 7.02
CA PHE A 145 -23.87 0.20 7.78
C PHE A 145 -24.27 -0.93 6.85
N ARG A 146 -23.77 -2.14 7.12
CA ARG A 146 -24.23 -3.35 6.42
C ARG A 146 -25.33 -4.00 7.25
N LEU A 147 -26.52 -4.09 6.67
CA LEU A 147 -27.60 -4.94 7.18
C LEU A 147 -27.53 -6.28 6.46
N GLU A 148 -27.15 -7.33 7.18
CA GLU A 148 -27.05 -8.69 6.65
C GLU A 148 -28.03 -9.61 7.38
N SER A 149 -28.66 -10.53 6.65
CA SER A 149 -29.53 -11.55 7.24
C SER A 149 -28.68 -12.78 7.55
N ALA A 150 -28.46 -13.06 8.84
CA ALA A 150 -27.69 -14.20 9.31
C ALA A 150 -28.65 -15.26 9.86
N GLY A 151 -29.08 -16.18 9.00
CA GLY A 151 -29.94 -17.31 9.38
C GLY A 151 -31.30 -16.87 9.95
N ASN A 152 -31.43 -16.88 11.28
CA ASN A 152 -32.67 -16.53 11.99
C ASN A 152 -32.70 -15.08 12.53
N GLY A 153 -31.74 -14.22 12.16
CA GLY A 153 -31.66 -12.84 12.65
C GLY A 153 -31.24 -11.82 11.60
N MET A 154 -31.50 -10.55 11.90
CA MET A 154 -30.93 -9.40 11.18
C MET A 154 -29.69 -8.91 11.95
N ALA A 155 -28.55 -8.82 11.28
CA ALA A 155 -27.31 -8.28 11.83
C ALA A 155 -27.05 -6.90 11.22
N LEU A 156 -26.85 -5.90 12.08
CA LEU A 156 -26.32 -4.59 11.69
C LEU A 156 -24.83 -4.59 12.02
N SER A 157 -23.99 -4.56 11.00
CA SER A 157 -22.54 -4.39 11.18
C SER A 157 -22.15 -2.97 10.80
N TYR A 158 -21.34 -2.37 11.67
CA TYR A 158 -20.80 -1.04 11.48
C TYR A 158 -19.32 -1.15 11.13
N ASN A 159 -18.94 -0.67 9.95
CA ASN A 159 -17.55 -0.63 9.51
C ASN A 159 -17.05 0.79 9.66
N PHE A 160 -16.05 0.93 10.55
CA PHE A 160 -15.25 2.13 10.74
C PHE A 160 -14.14 2.09 9.69
#